data_AF-A0A132HZZ4-F1
#
_entry.id   AF-A0A132HZZ4-F1
#
_cell.length_a   1.000
_cell.length_b   1.000
_cell.length_c   1.000
_cell.angle_alpha   90.00
_cell.angle_beta   90.00
_cell.angle_gamma   90.00
#
_symmetry.space_group_name_H-M   'P 1'
#
loop_
_entity.id
_entity.type
_entity.pdbx_description
1 polymer ?
#
loop_
_entity_poly.entity_id
_entity_poly.type
_entity_poly.pdbx_seq_one_letter_code
_entity_poly.pdbx_strand_id
1 'polypeptide(L)'
;MKRFLVILSLIPVLAVSQPAADRSDFDFALYLLGSGLKDDAVTLMSRRRADSDTLRFLKGYVHYSLRQLDSAISCFSTVDSDSPLYTESCFFGAVSAAHSGRYRLADTLLSPLCASTDPAVRNLLLFEQAGLGLLQRDLARFDTCFARLDTDDYRLSVEADSLRRIRGTLPLRSKSPLLAAGLSAVVPGLGKVYAGHLGEGLSSFLIVGSLMAATAENLYKAGWADWKTLLFGTLSAVFYIGNIYGSAVTVRVGIANRDNQTDAQILYHIHIPLRNSYRR
;
A
#
# COMPACT_ATOMS: atom_id res chain seq x y z
N MET A 1 -8.99 -28.28 -78.22
CA MET A 1 -8.70 -28.97 -76.93
C MET A 1 -7.87 -28.05 -76.05
N LYS A 2 -8.20 -28.01 -74.77
CA LYS A 2 -8.01 -26.88 -73.83
C LYS A 2 -6.54 -26.68 -73.42
N ARG A 3 -6.08 -25.43 -73.44
CA ARG A 3 -4.85 -24.96 -72.78
C ARG A 3 -5.14 -24.78 -71.29
N PHE A 4 -4.43 -25.48 -70.42
CA PHE A 4 -4.53 -25.33 -68.96
C PHE A 4 -3.47 -24.32 -68.52
N LEU A 5 -3.92 -23.16 -68.02
CA LEU A 5 -3.07 -22.10 -67.49
C LEU A 5 -3.06 -22.27 -65.96
N VAL A 6 -1.94 -22.75 -65.42
CA VAL A 6 -1.74 -22.90 -63.97
C VAL A 6 -1.30 -21.56 -63.42
N ILE A 7 -2.21 -20.86 -62.74
CA ILE A 7 -1.90 -19.66 -61.96
C ILE A 7 -1.35 -20.13 -60.62
N LEU A 8 -0.03 -20.01 -60.45
CA LEU A 8 0.65 -20.24 -59.18
C LEU A 8 0.39 -19.01 -58.28
N SER A 9 -0.64 -19.07 -57.43
CA SER A 9 -0.88 -18.05 -56.42
C SER A 9 0.16 -18.18 -55.30
N LEU A 10 1.12 -17.27 -55.27
CA LEU A 10 2.05 -17.09 -54.18
C LEU A 10 1.29 -16.51 -52.98
N ILE A 11 0.86 -17.36 -52.04
CA ILE A 11 0.32 -16.91 -50.75
C ILE A 11 1.54 -16.58 -49.87
N PRO A 12 1.75 -15.33 -49.43
CA PRO A 12 2.78 -15.06 -48.45
C PRO A 12 2.30 -15.64 -47.12
N VAL A 13 2.91 -16.73 -46.68
CA VAL A 13 2.80 -17.21 -45.31
C VAL A 13 3.55 -16.21 -44.43
N LEU A 14 2.86 -15.16 -44.00
CA LEU A 14 3.27 -14.23 -42.96
C LEU A 14 2.43 -14.53 -41.72
N ALA A 15 2.71 -15.65 -41.08
CA ALA A 15 2.22 -15.92 -39.74
C ALA A 15 3.17 -16.93 -39.09
N VAL A 16 3.36 -16.79 -37.78
CA VAL A 16 4.18 -17.64 -36.90
C VAL A 16 5.65 -17.21 -36.75
N SER A 17 5.89 -15.99 -36.25
CA SER A 17 7.13 -15.67 -35.52
C SER A 17 6.95 -14.68 -34.35
N GLN A 18 5.73 -14.25 -34.04
CA GLN A 18 5.43 -13.29 -32.97
C GLN A 18 5.65 -13.80 -31.52
N PRO A 19 5.24 -15.02 -31.13
CA PRO A 19 5.33 -15.43 -29.72
C PRO A 19 6.78 -15.62 -29.23
N ALA A 20 7.70 -15.97 -30.13
CA ALA A 20 9.12 -16.10 -29.80
C ALA A 20 9.78 -14.74 -29.57
N ALA A 21 9.43 -13.74 -30.39
CA ALA A 21 9.94 -12.37 -30.25
C ALA A 21 9.40 -11.66 -29.00
N ASP A 22 8.12 -11.86 -28.68
CA ASP A 22 7.51 -11.29 -27.47
C ASP A 22 8.14 -11.89 -26.19
N ARG A 23 8.50 -13.18 -26.21
CA ARG A 23 9.19 -13.83 -25.09
C ARG A 23 10.63 -13.36 -24.91
N SER A 24 11.40 -13.22 -25.99
CA SER A 24 12.77 -12.69 -25.90
C SER A 24 12.79 -11.23 -25.44
N ASP A 25 11.81 -10.44 -25.87
CA ASP A 25 11.67 -9.04 -25.46
C ASP A 25 11.25 -8.94 -23.98
N PHE A 26 10.44 -9.88 -23.48
CA PHE A 26 10.11 -9.97 -22.06
C PHE A 26 11.34 -10.24 -21.20
N ASP A 27 12.11 -11.28 -21.54
CA ASP A 27 13.32 -11.65 -20.80
C ASP A 27 14.33 -10.50 -20.82
N PHE A 28 14.42 -9.78 -21.95
CA PHE A 28 15.27 -8.59 -22.06
C PHE A 28 14.73 -7.40 -21.26
N ALA A 29 13.41 -7.14 -21.26
CA ALA A 29 12.81 -6.11 -20.41
C ALA A 29 13.02 -6.41 -18.92
N LEU A 30 12.88 -7.67 -18.50
CA LEU A 30 13.19 -8.11 -17.14
C LEU A 30 14.68 -7.94 -16.81
N TYR A 31 15.57 -8.26 -17.75
CA TYR A 31 17.00 -8.02 -17.60
C TYR A 31 17.31 -6.53 -17.42
N LEU A 32 16.71 -5.65 -18.22
CA LEU A 32 16.88 -4.20 -18.11
C LEU A 32 16.39 -3.70 -16.74
N LEU A 33 15.21 -4.16 -16.29
CA LEU A 33 14.69 -3.85 -14.96
C LEU A 33 15.62 -4.32 -13.84
N GLY A 34 16.13 -5.55 -13.93
CA GLY A 34 17.08 -6.13 -12.97
C GLY A 34 18.43 -5.41 -12.96
N SER A 35 18.83 -4.84 -14.10
CA SER A 35 20.08 -4.08 -14.27
C SER A 35 19.92 -2.58 -13.91
N GLY A 36 18.73 -2.16 -13.48
CA GLY A 36 18.45 -0.76 -13.12
C GLY A 36 18.18 0.16 -14.32
N LEU A 37 18.16 -0.37 -15.55
CA LEU A 37 17.91 0.36 -16.81
C LEU A 37 16.40 0.50 -17.07
N LYS A 38 15.75 1.24 -16.16
CA LYS A 38 14.29 1.35 -16.08
C LYS A 38 13.66 2.06 -17.28
N ASP A 39 14.26 3.16 -17.73
CA ASP A 39 13.75 3.95 -18.87
C ASP A 39 13.91 3.21 -20.20
N ASP A 40 14.96 2.39 -20.31
CA ASP A 40 15.20 1.55 -21.48
C ASP A 40 14.15 0.43 -21.57
N ALA A 41 13.75 -0.15 -20.44
CA ALA A 41 12.66 -1.14 -20.40
C ALA A 41 11.33 -0.55 -20.89
N VAL A 42 10.99 0.67 -20.46
CA VAL A 42 9.77 1.38 -20.94
C VAL A 42 9.89 1.73 -22.42
N THR A 43 11.07 2.18 -22.86
CA THR A 43 11.33 2.54 -24.26
C THR A 43 11.22 1.32 -25.17
N LEU A 44 11.77 0.18 -24.77
CA LEU A 44 11.65 -1.08 -25.48
C LEU A 44 10.18 -1.47 -25.69
N MET A 45 9.37 -1.38 -24.62
CA MET A 45 7.94 -1.72 -24.67
C MET A 45 7.08 -0.74 -25.47
N SER A 46 7.43 0.55 -25.47
CA SER A 46 6.67 1.60 -26.19
C SER A 46 6.92 1.62 -27.70
N ARG A 47 8.06 1.10 -28.17
CA ARG A 47 8.37 1.00 -29.61
C ARG A 47 7.53 -0.03 -30.36
N ARG A 48 6.93 -1.00 -29.65
CA ARG A 48 6.06 -2.03 -30.26
C ARG A 48 4.66 -1.47 -30.52
N ARG A 49 4.24 -1.53 -31.80
CA ARG A 49 2.91 -1.12 -32.28
C ARG A 49 1.88 -2.26 -32.30
N ALA A 50 2.32 -3.52 -32.25
CA ALA A 50 1.42 -4.67 -32.31
C ALA A 50 0.75 -4.87 -30.94
N ASP A 51 -0.57 -4.75 -30.91
CA ASP A 51 -1.35 -4.80 -29.68
C ASP A 51 -1.73 -6.25 -29.37
N SER A 52 -0.82 -7.00 -28.75
CA SER A 52 -1.05 -8.37 -28.27
C SER A 52 -1.34 -8.36 -26.76
N ASP A 53 -2.12 -9.32 -26.28
CA ASP A 53 -2.34 -9.48 -24.83
C ASP A 53 -1.04 -9.73 -24.08
N THR A 54 -0.09 -10.41 -24.71
CA THR A 54 1.27 -10.55 -24.20
C THR A 54 1.90 -9.19 -23.99
N LEU A 55 1.96 -8.33 -25.01
CA LEU A 55 2.53 -7.00 -24.88
C LEU A 55 1.82 -6.14 -23.84
N ARG A 56 0.48 -6.19 -23.76
CA ARG A 56 -0.30 -5.46 -22.74
C ARG A 56 0.08 -5.91 -21.33
N PHE A 57 0.15 -7.22 -21.11
CA PHE A 57 0.61 -7.79 -19.85
C PHE A 57 2.05 -7.36 -19.53
N LEU A 58 2.98 -7.43 -20.49
CA LEU A 58 4.38 -7.03 -20.29
C LEU A 58 4.50 -5.56 -19.91
N LYS A 59 3.79 -4.66 -20.62
CA LYS A 59 3.74 -3.24 -20.28
C LYS A 59 3.23 -3.03 -18.86
N GLY A 60 2.15 -3.72 -18.49
CA GLY A 60 1.62 -3.69 -17.13
C GLY A 60 2.65 -4.13 -16.09
N TYR A 61 3.37 -5.23 -16.36
CA TYR A 61 4.39 -5.78 -15.48
C TYR A 61 5.62 -4.85 -15.33
N VAL A 62 6.05 -4.20 -16.41
CA VAL A 62 7.11 -3.19 -16.37
C VAL A 62 6.67 -2.00 -15.51
N HIS A 63 5.50 -1.43 -15.78
CA HIS A 63 4.96 -0.31 -14.97
C HIS A 63 4.79 -0.68 -13.50
N TYR A 64 4.32 -1.90 -13.22
CA TYR A 64 4.22 -2.46 -11.88
C TYR A 64 5.57 -2.48 -11.16
N SER A 65 6.61 -3.00 -11.85
CA SER A 65 7.99 -3.08 -11.35
C SER A 65 8.60 -1.70 -11.09
N LEU A 66 8.14 -0.68 -11.81
CA LEU A 66 8.54 0.72 -11.66
C LEU A 66 7.70 1.50 -10.63
N ARG A 67 6.75 0.85 -9.93
CA ARG A 67 5.78 1.49 -9.03
C ARG A 67 4.89 2.55 -9.71
N GLN A 68 4.75 2.47 -11.04
CA GLN A 68 3.82 3.30 -11.82
C GLN A 68 2.44 2.61 -11.83
N LEU A 69 1.77 2.62 -10.68
CA LEU A 69 0.60 1.78 -10.42
C LEU A 69 -0.59 2.07 -11.33
N ASP A 70 -0.86 3.34 -11.66
CA ASP A 70 -1.94 3.72 -12.56
C ASP A 70 -1.76 3.16 -13.98
N SER A 71 -0.55 3.31 -14.53
CA SER A 71 -0.21 2.75 -15.84
C SER A 71 -0.26 1.22 -15.82
N ALA A 72 0.21 0.61 -14.72
CA ALA A 72 0.13 -0.84 -14.55
C ALA A 72 -1.32 -1.33 -14.58
N ILE A 73 -2.21 -0.71 -13.79
CA ILE A 73 -3.64 -1.05 -13.76
C ILE A 73 -4.26 -0.87 -15.14
N SER A 74 -3.99 0.25 -15.81
CA SER A 74 -4.51 0.51 -17.16
C SER A 74 -4.11 -0.60 -18.13
N CYS A 75 -2.83 -1.00 -18.16
CA CYS A 75 -2.37 -2.06 -19.04
C CYS A 75 -2.97 -3.43 -18.68
N PHE A 76 -2.99 -3.80 -17.40
CA PHE A 76 -3.57 -5.08 -16.97
C PHE A 76 -5.07 -5.18 -17.26
N SER A 77 -5.82 -4.08 -17.11
CA SER A 77 -7.27 -4.05 -17.39
C SER A 77 -7.65 -4.23 -18.86
N THR A 78 -6.67 -4.18 -19.77
CA THR A 78 -6.88 -4.31 -21.23
C THR A 78 -6.48 -5.68 -21.78
N VAL A 79 -6.00 -6.60 -20.93
CA VAL A 79 -5.72 -7.98 -21.31
C VAL A 79 -7.05 -8.72 -21.53
N ASP A 80 -7.20 -9.39 -22.67
CA ASP A 80 -8.44 -10.10 -23.03
C ASP A 80 -8.73 -11.27 -22.06
N SER A 81 -10.01 -11.53 -21.77
CA SER A 81 -10.45 -12.65 -20.92
C SER A 81 -10.09 -14.03 -21.48
N ASP A 82 -9.95 -14.14 -22.81
CA ASP A 82 -9.54 -15.39 -23.47
C ASP A 82 -8.02 -15.61 -23.40
N SER A 83 -7.26 -14.62 -22.94
CA SER A 83 -5.81 -14.70 -22.84
C SER A 83 -5.37 -15.65 -21.74
N PRO A 84 -4.32 -16.48 -21.96
CA PRO A 84 -3.71 -17.25 -20.87
C PRO A 84 -3.07 -16.36 -19.78
N LEU A 85 -2.90 -15.06 -20.05
CA LEU A 85 -2.37 -14.07 -19.11
C LEU A 85 -3.45 -13.32 -18.34
N TYR A 86 -4.73 -13.59 -18.63
CA TYR A 86 -5.84 -12.84 -18.04
C TYR A 86 -5.88 -12.95 -16.52
N THR A 87 -5.87 -14.17 -15.98
CA THR A 87 -5.84 -14.42 -14.54
C THR A 87 -4.69 -13.71 -13.85
N GLU A 88 -3.50 -13.77 -14.45
CA GLU A 88 -2.30 -13.11 -13.95
C GLU A 88 -2.47 -11.58 -13.94
N SER A 89 -3.02 -11.02 -15.01
CA SER A 89 -3.31 -9.58 -15.13
C SER A 89 -4.32 -9.09 -14.10
N CYS A 90 -5.38 -9.85 -13.82
CA CYS A 90 -6.36 -9.53 -12.78
C CYS A 90 -5.70 -9.40 -11.40
N PHE A 91 -4.85 -10.36 -11.03
CA PHE A 91 -4.15 -10.32 -9.75
C PHE A 91 -3.16 -9.15 -9.64
N PHE A 92 -2.30 -8.96 -10.64
CA PHE A 92 -1.34 -7.85 -10.61
C PHE A 92 -2.03 -6.48 -10.69
N GLY A 93 -3.12 -6.36 -11.44
CA GLY A 93 -3.96 -5.18 -11.47
C GLY A 93 -4.59 -4.91 -10.11
N ALA A 94 -5.14 -5.94 -9.45
CA ALA A 94 -5.75 -5.81 -8.14
C ALA A 94 -4.76 -5.37 -7.06
N VAL A 95 -3.58 -5.98 -6.99
CA VAL A 95 -2.53 -5.58 -6.04
C VAL A 95 -2.01 -4.17 -6.36
N SER A 96 -1.89 -3.80 -7.64
CA SER A 96 -1.55 -2.41 -8.02
C SER A 96 -2.61 -1.41 -7.56
N ALA A 97 -3.88 -1.75 -7.69
CA ALA A 97 -5.00 -0.95 -7.21
C ALA A 97 -5.01 -0.86 -5.67
N ALA A 98 -4.72 -1.96 -4.97
CA ALA A 98 -4.59 -1.99 -3.52
C ALA A 98 -3.46 -1.09 -3.03
N HIS A 99 -2.28 -1.16 -3.63
CA HIS A 99 -1.16 -0.26 -3.32
C HIS A 99 -1.47 1.21 -3.60
N SER A 100 -2.43 1.50 -4.48
CA SER A 100 -2.92 2.87 -4.75
C SER A 100 -4.05 3.31 -3.81
N GLY A 101 -4.42 2.50 -2.80
CA GLY A 101 -5.55 2.76 -1.91
C GLY A 101 -6.94 2.56 -2.54
N ARG A 102 -7.03 2.08 -3.78
CA ARG A 102 -8.29 1.88 -4.52
C ARG A 102 -8.81 0.46 -4.31
N TYR A 103 -9.15 0.12 -3.07
CA TYR A 103 -9.54 -1.24 -2.70
C TYR A 103 -10.79 -1.76 -3.42
N ARG A 104 -11.77 -0.88 -3.69
CA ARG A 104 -12.95 -1.24 -4.50
C ARG A 104 -12.59 -1.61 -5.94
N LEU A 105 -11.61 -0.92 -6.53
CA LEU A 105 -11.12 -1.24 -7.86
C LEU A 105 -10.43 -2.62 -7.84
N ALA A 106 -9.62 -2.89 -6.82
CA ALA A 106 -9.01 -4.20 -6.63
C ALA A 106 -10.08 -5.32 -6.58
N ASP A 107 -11.17 -5.10 -5.85
CA ASP A 107 -12.32 -6.03 -5.83
C ASP A 107 -12.94 -6.24 -7.21
N THR A 108 -13.15 -5.16 -7.97
CA THR A 108 -13.71 -5.27 -9.33
C THR A 108 -12.81 -6.09 -10.27
N LEU A 109 -11.49 -5.93 -10.19
CA LEU A 109 -10.54 -6.67 -11.02
C LEU A 109 -10.47 -8.16 -10.67
N LEU A 110 -10.70 -8.51 -9.40
CA LEU A 110 -10.72 -9.89 -8.93
C LEU A 110 -12.07 -10.60 -9.15
N SER A 111 -13.15 -9.83 -9.32
CA SER A 111 -14.51 -10.37 -9.44
C SER A 111 -14.71 -11.42 -10.54
N PRO A 112 -14.07 -11.35 -11.73
CA PRO A 112 -14.21 -12.39 -12.75
C PRO A 112 -13.63 -13.74 -12.31
N LEU A 113 -12.61 -13.72 -11.44
CA LEU A 113 -11.92 -14.94 -10.99
C LEU A 113 -12.72 -15.75 -9.98
N CYS A 114 -13.81 -15.20 -9.43
CA CYS A 114 -14.72 -15.91 -8.52
C CYS A 114 -15.35 -17.15 -9.18
N ALA A 115 -15.48 -17.17 -10.51
CA ALA A 115 -16.02 -18.28 -11.28
C ALA A 115 -14.95 -19.35 -11.63
N SER A 116 -13.67 -19.11 -11.34
CA SER A 116 -12.60 -20.04 -11.67
C SER A 116 -12.74 -21.36 -10.91
N THR A 117 -12.57 -22.48 -11.61
CA THR A 117 -12.57 -23.82 -11.03
C THR A 117 -11.18 -24.28 -10.57
N ASP A 118 -10.12 -23.57 -10.96
CA ASP A 118 -8.74 -23.89 -10.59
C ASP A 118 -8.53 -23.70 -9.07
N PRO A 119 -8.18 -24.76 -8.31
CA PRO A 119 -7.94 -24.66 -6.89
C PRO A 119 -6.86 -23.63 -6.50
N ALA A 120 -5.78 -23.51 -7.28
CA ALA A 120 -4.69 -22.59 -6.99
C ALA A 120 -5.14 -21.13 -7.15
N VAL A 121 -5.87 -20.84 -8.23
CA VAL A 121 -6.47 -19.51 -8.46
C VAL A 121 -7.47 -19.16 -7.38
N ARG A 122 -8.34 -20.10 -7.01
CA ARG A 122 -9.31 -19.90 -5.93
C ARG A 122 -8.64 -19.65 -4.58
N ASN A 123 -7.59 -20.39 -4.25
CA ASN A 123 -6.88 -20.22 -2.98
C ASN A 123 -6.21 -18.84 -2.92
N LEU A 124 -5.52 -18.45 -3.99
CA LEU A 124 -4.90 -17.13 -4.11
C LEU A 124 -5.94 -15.98 -4.08
N LEU A 125 -7.07 -16.17 -4.74
CA LEU A 125 -8.19 -15.21 -4.71
C LEU A 125 -8.73 -15.02 -3.29
N LEU A 126 -8.96 -16.10 -2.55
CA LEU A 126 -9.41 -16.03 -1.16
C LEU A 126 -8.40 -15.30 -0.28
N PHE A 127 -7.11 -15.54 -0.50
CA PHE A 127 -6.02 -14.88 0.21
C PHE A 127 -5.99 -13.37 -0.07
N GLU A 128 -6.05 -12.96 -1.34
CA GLU A 128 -6.10 -11.55 -1.75
C GLU A 128 -7.36 -10.86 -1.22
N GLN A 129 -8.52 -11.50 -1.31
CA GLN A 129 -9.77 -10.97 -0.76
C GLN A 129 -9.74 -10.83 0.77
N ALA A 130 -9.08 -11.75 1.48
CA ALA A 130 -8.86 -11.62 2.90
C ALA A 130 -7.99 -10.40 3.21
N GLY A 131 -6.85 -10.25 2.52
CA GLY A 131 -5.99 -9.08 2.65
C GLY A 131 -6.70 -7.75 2.36
N LEU A 132 -7.51 -7.69 1.29
CA LEU A 132 -8.36 -6.54 0.98
C LEU A 132 -9.40 -6.28 2.08
N GLY A 133 -9.96 -7.32 2.70
CA GLY A 133 -10.84 -7.18 3.87
C GLY A 133 -10.14 -6.47 5.02
N LEU A 134 -8.89 -6.82 5.35
CA LEU A 134 -8.12 -6.14 6.39
C LEU A 134 -7.82 -4.67 6.06
N LEU A 135 -7.49 -4.38 4.80
CA LEU A 135 -7.24 -3.01 4.32
C LEU A 135 -8.50 -2.14 4.37
N GLN A 136 -9.66 -2.72 4.08
CA GLN A 136 -10.96 -2.05 4.18
C GLN A 136 -11.52 -2.01 5.61
N ARG A 137 -10.79 -2.59 6.59
CA ARG A 137 -11.24 -2.81 7.98
C ARG A 137 -12.52 -3.65 8.09
N ASP A 138 -12.85 -4.41 7.05
CA ASP A 138 -13.93 -5.40 7.05
C ASP A 138 -13.39 -6.74 7.58
N LEU A 139 -13.36 -6.85 8.91
CA LEU A 139 -12.84 -8.03 9.60
C LEU A 139 -13.70 -9.26 9.38
N ALA A 140 -15.01 -9.09 9.18
CA ALA A 140 -15.93 -10.19 8.91
C ALA A 140 -15.66 -10.82 7.53
N ARG A 141 -15.37 -9.99 6.53
CA ARG A 141 -14.93 -10.45 5.22
C ARG A 141 -13.61 -11.20 5.31
N PHE A 142 -12.62 -10.69 6.05
CA PHE A 142 -11.38 -11.42 6.30
C PHE A 142 -11.68 -12.80 6.88
N ASP A 143 -12.44 -12.87 7.98
CA ASP A 143 -12.72 -14.12 8.68
C ASP A 143 -13.44 -15.14 7.76
N THR A 144 -14.37 -14.66 6.92
CA THR A 144 -15.11 -15.49 5.96
C THR A 144 -14.22 -16.04 4.83
N CYS A 145 -13.39 -15.19 4.22
CA CYS A 145 -12.46 -15.61 3.17
C CYS A 145 -11.40 -16.56 3.72
N PHE A 146 -10.84 -16.20 4.88
CA PHE A 146 -9.73 -16.91 5.50
C PHE A 146 -10.15 -18.29 6.04
N ALA A 147 -11.39 -18.47 6.49
CA ALA A 147 -11.92 -19.78 6.89
C ALA A 147 -12.02 -20.80 5.73
N ARG A 148 -12.03 -20.32 4.47
CA ARG A 148 -12.10 -21.14 3.26
C ARG A 148 -10.74 -21.32 2.58
N LEU A 149 -9.71 -20.64 3.09
CA LEU A 149 -8.37 -20.65 2.56
C LEU A 149 -7.70 -21.98 2.91
N ASP A 150 -7.06 -22.62 1.94
CA ASP A 150 -6.16 -23.74 2.18
C ASP A 150 -4.81 -23.17 2.67
N THR A 151 -4.63 -23.21 4.00
CA THR A 151 -3.43 -22.68 4.66
C THR A 151 -2.22 -23.61 4.61
N ASP A 152 -2.39 -24.84 4.15
CA ASP A 152 -1.31 -25.82 4.02
C ASP A 152 -0.57 -25.68 2.68
N ASP A 153 -1.12 -24.88 1.75
CA ASP A 153 -0.46 -24.51 0.50
C ASP A 153 0.87 -23.79 0.78
N TYR A 154 1.99 -24.45 0.45
CA TYR A 154 3.34 -23.94 0.67
C TYR A 154 3.63 -22.59 0.00
N ARG A 155 2.85 -22.20 -1.02
CA ARG A 155 3.01 -20.93 -1.74
C ARG A 155 2.47 -19.75 -0.94
N LEU A 156 1.58 -20.01 0.01
CA LEU A 156 0.75 -19.03 0.73
C LEU A 156 0.89 -19.12 2.25
N SER A 157 1.22 -20.29 2.81
CA SER A 157 1.14 -20.57 4.26
C SER A 157 1.82 -19.54 5.15
N VAL A 158 3.05 -19.15 4.82
CA VAL A 158 3.83 -18.13 5.56
C VAL A 158 3.12 -16.77 5.58
N GLU A 159 2.55 -16.37 4.44
CA GLU A 159 1.89 -15.07 4.29
C GLU A 159 0.48 -15.10 4.89
N ALA A 160 -0.22 -16.24 4.79
CA ALA A 160 -1.49 -16.47 5.46
C ALA A 160 -1.35 -16.36 6.99
N ASP A 161 -0.29 -16.93 7.57
CA ASP A 161 0.01 -16.77 8.99
C ASP A 161 0.34 -15.33 9.38
N SER A 162 1.00 -14.59 8.48
CA SER A 162 1.30 -13.18 8.71
C SER A 162 0.02 -12.33 8.71
N LEU A 163 -0.90 -12.55 7.76
CA LEU A 163 -2.22 -11.90 7.77
C LEU A 163 -3.07 -12.29 8.99
N ARG A 164 -3.06 -13.57 9.40
CA ARG A 164 -3.73 -14.05 10.60
C ARG A 164 -3.22 -13.34 11.87
N ARG A 165 -1.90 -13.16 11.98
CA ARG A 165 -1.30 -12.40 13.08
C ARG A 165 -1.72 -10.94 13.08
N ILE A 166 -1.72 -10.28 11.91
CA ILE A 166 -2.19 -8.91 11.77
C ILE A 166 -3.66 -8.80 12.18
N ARG A 167 -4.52 -9.71 11.72
CA ARG A 167 -5.93 -9.80 12.11
C ARG A 167 -6.11 -9.88 13.62
N GLY A 168 -5.26 -10.63 14.31
CA GLY A 168 -5.26 -10.76 15.78
C GLY A 168 -4.94 -9.47 16.53
N THR A 169 -4.31 -8.49 15.87
CA THR A 169 -4.03 -7.16 16.43
C THR A 169 -5.13 -6.13 16.16
N LEU A 170 -6.12 -6.46 15.31
CA LEU A 170 -7.19 -5.57 14.88
C LEU A 170 -8.51 -5.83 15.65
N PRO A 171 -9.30 -4.78 15.98
CA PRO A 171 -9.02 -3.36 15.71
C PRO A 171 -7.92 -2.81 16.64
N LEU A 172 -7.10 -1.90 16.13
CA LEU A 172 -6.06 -1.26 16.91
C LEU A 172 -6.70 -0.46 18.06
N ARG A 173 -6.38 -0.81 19.30
CA ARG A 173 -6.85 -0.06 20.47
C ARG A 173 -6.30 1.37 20.42
N SER A 174 -7.17 2.33 20.11
CA SER A 174 -6.80 3.74 20.02
C SER A 174 -6.79 4.42 21.38
N LYS A 175 -5.74 5.18 21.67
CA LYS A 175 -5.68 6.12 22.80
C LYS A 175 -6.56 7.35 22.52
N SER A 176 -7.10 8.00 23.55
CA SER A 176 -7.99 9.16 23.36
C SER A 176 -7.20 10.48 23.25
N PRO A 177 -7.32 11.25 22.14
CA PRO A 177 -6.68 12.56 22.00
C PRO A 177 -7.17 13.60 23.02
N LEU A 178 -8.46 13.58 23.35
CA LEU A 178 -9.07 14.50 24.32
C LEU A 178 -8.53 14.23 25.73
N LEU A 179 -8.40 12.96 26.10
CA LEU A 179 -7.80 12.56 27.37
C LEU A 179 -6.34 13.00 27.45
N ALA A 180 -5.58 12.87 26.34
CA ALA A 180 -4.20 13.35 26.28
C ALA A 180 -4.11 14.88 26.48
N ALA A 181 -4.97 15.67 25.84
CA ALA A 181 -5.04 17.11 26.06
C ALA A 181 -5.41 17.43 27.53
N GLY A 182 -6.42 16.77 28.09
CA GLY A 182 -6.84 16.96 29.48
C GLY A 182 -5.72 16.65 30.47
N LEU A 183 -5.01 15.54 30.29
CA LEU A 183 -3.85 15.20 31.10
C LEU A 183 -2.76 16.27 31.01
N SER A 184 -2.50 16.77 29.80
CA SER A 184 -1.52 17.84 29.57
C SER A 184 -1.95 19.21 30.07
N ALA A 185 -3.25 19.45 30.29
CA ALA A 185 -3.74 20.63 30.96
C ALA A 185 -3.47 20.55 32.47
N VAL A 186 -3.67 19.38 33.10
CA VAL A 186 -3.36 19.23 34.53
C VAL A 186 -1.85 19.36 34.77
N VAL A 187 -1.05 18.63 34.01
CA VAL A 187 0.42 18.70 34.10
C VAL A 187 1.02 18.71 32.70
N PRO A 188 1.80 19.75 32.34
CA PRO A 188 2.43 19.83 31.03
C PRO A 188 3.21 18.56 30.67
N GLY A 189 3.07 18.08 29.43
CA GLY A 189 3.72 16.85 28.97
C GLY A 189 3.04 15.51 29.28
N LEU A 190 2.09 15.43 30.22
CA LEU A 190 1.47 14.12 30.58
C LEU A 190 0.70 13.46 29.42
N GLY A 191 0.05 14.22 28.55
CA GLY A 191 -0.60 13.68 27.36
C GLY A 191 0.37 12.99 26.40
N LYS A 192 1.59 13.51 26.27
CA LYS A 192 2.66 12.89 25.46
C LYS A 192 3.22 11.64 26.12
N VAL A 193 3.38 11.64 27.45
CA VAL A 193 3.70 10.44 28.24
C VAL A 193 2.63 9.36 28.04
N TYR A 194 1.35 9.75 28.14
CA TYR A 194 0.22 8.87 27.87
C TYR A 194 0.27 8.29 26.44
N ALA A 195 0.69 9.07 25.44
CA ALA A 195 0.90 8.60 24.08
C ALA A 195 2.06 7.58 23.97
N GLY A 196 2.99 7.54 24.93
CA GLY A 196 4.20 6.71 24.92
C GLY A 196 5.48 7.49 24.62
N HIS A 197 5.38 8.81 24.46
CA HIS A 197 6.48 9.71 24.11
C HIS A 197 7.05 10.36 25.37
N LEU A 198 7.81 9.58 26.15
CA LEU A 198 8.38 10.03 27.43
C LEU A 198 9.31 11.24 27.29
N GLY A 199 10.20 11.21 26.30
CA GLY A 199 11.16 12.31 26.05
C GLY A 199 10.44 13.63 25.75
N GLU A 200 9.48 13.62 24.82
CA GLU A 200 8.72 14.82 24.48
C GLU A 200 7.86 15.32 25.65
N GLY A 201 7.32 14.41 26.45
CA GLY A 201 6.59 14.74 27.67
C GLY A 201 7.47 15.46 28.70
N LEU A 202 8.64 14.90 29.01
CA LEU A 202 9.58 15.50 29.95
C LEU A 202 10.08 16.86 29.48
N SER A 203 10.43 17.00 28.20
CA SER A 203 10.83 18.30 27.63
C SER A 203 9.73 19.35 27.77
N SER A 204 8.48 18.97 27.51
CA SER A 204 7.33 19.88 27.64
C SER A 204 7.12 20.29 29.10
N PHE A 205 7.27 19.36 30.03
CA PHE A 205 7.20 19.65 31.46
C PHE A 205 8.29 20.64 31.89
N LEU A 206 9.55 20.43 31.49
CA LEU A 206 10.66 21.29 31.88
C LEU A 206 10.54 22.69 31.27
N ILE A 207 10.19 22.81 29.99
CA ILE A 207 10.07 24.10 29.30
C ILE A 207 8.89 24.89 29.88
N VAL A 208 7.70 24.29 29.92
CA VAL A 208 6.50 25.00 30.38
C VAL A 208 6.58 25.27 31.89
N GLY A 209 7.09 24.30 32.66
CA GLY A 209 7.30 24.42 34.10
C GLY A 209 8.30 25.51 34.47
N SER A 210 9.44 25.59 33.77
CA SER A 210 10.43 26.66 34.02
C SER A 210 9.89 28.04 33.68
N LEU A 211 9.16 28.20 32.58
CA LEU A 211 8.51 29.46 32.22
C LEU A 211 7.42 29.86 33.23
N MET A 212 6.60 28.91 33.69
CA MET A 212 5.61 29.16 34.74
C MET A 212 6.30 29.58 36.06
N ALA A 213 7.36 28.88 36.46
CA ALA A 213 8.12 29.20 37.66
C ALA A 213 8.74 30.61 37.57
N ALA A 214 9.37 30.94 36.44
CA ALA A 214 9.91 32.28 36.20
C ALA A 214 8.81 33.35 36.23
N THR A 215 7.65 33.08 35.65
CA THR A 215 6.50 34.00 35.69
C THR A 215 6.03 34.23 37.12
N ALA A 216 5.86 33.16 37.90
CA ALA A 216 5.39 33.23 39.29
C ALA A 216 6.38 33.98 40.19
N GLU A 217 7.68 33.75 40.01
CA GLU A 217 8.72 34.45 40.77
C GLU A 217 8.74 35.96 40.47
N ASN A 218 8.70 36.34 39.18
CA ASN A 218 8.67 37.75 38.78
C ASN A 218 7.36 38.42 39.25
N LEU A 219 6.23 37.70 39.16
CA LEU A 219 4.95 38.20 39.63
C LEU A 219 4.97 38.49 41.15
N TYR A 220 5.57 37.60 41.95
CA TYR A 220 5.70 37.79 43.39
C TYR A 220 6.64 38.94 43.76
N LYS A 221 7.76 39.09 43.05
CA LYS A 221 8.80 40.09 43.37
C LYS A 221 8.52 41.49 42.84
N ALA A 222 7.99 41.60 41.61
CA ALA A 222 7.88 42.86 40.89
C ALA A 222 6.44 43.23 40.51
N GLY A 223 5.49 42.31 40.69
CA GLY A 223 4.07 42.54 40.40
C GLY A 223 3.69 42.37 38.93
N TRP A 224 2.42 42.66 38.64
CA TRP A 224 1.79 42.43 37.33
C TRP A 224 2.25 43.41 36.23
N ALA A 225 2.73 44.59 36.61
CA ALA A 225 3.13 45.64 35.68
C ALA A 225 4.60 45.51 35.21
N ASP A 226 5.38 44.59 35.80
CA ASP A 226 6.76 44.40 35.40
C ASP A 226 6.87 43.72 34.03
N TRP A 227 7.80 44.20 33.21
CA TRP A 227 7.95 43.73 31.83
C TRP A 227 8.36 42.25 31.77
N LYS A 228 9.12 41.74 32.77
CA LYS A 228 9.54 40.33 32.81
C LYS A 228 8.36 39.42 33.10
N THR A 229 7.49 39.82 34.02
CA THR A 229 6.24 39.10 34.31
C THR A 229 5.38 38.97 33.05
N LEU A 230 5.22 40.06 32.30
CA LEU A 230 4.48 40.05 31.03
C LEU A 230 5.16 39.17 29.97
N LEU A 231 6.48 39.26 29.82
CA LEU A 231 7.22 38.46 28.85
C LEU A 231 7.13 36.97 29.16
N PHE A 232 7.56 36.55 30.36
CA PHE A 232 7.55 35.13 30.74
C PHE A 232 6.13 34.58 30.84
N GLY A 233 5.17 35.38 31.30
CA GLY A 233 3.76 34.99 31.37
C GLY A 233 3.14 34.76 30.00
N THR A 234 3.41 35.66 29.04
CA THR A 234 2.96 35.48 27.65
C THR A 234 3.59 34.24 27.04
N LEU A 235 4.90 34.06 27.23
CA LEU A 235 5.62 32.90 26.69
C LEU A 235 5.09 31.60 27.33
N SER A 236 4.93 31.57 28.65
CA SER A 236 4.35 30.46 29.40
C SER A 236 2.96 30.10 28.89
N ALA A 237 2.07 31.08 28.70
CA ALA A 237 0.73 30.87 28.17
C ALA A 237 0.75 30.25 26.77
N VAL A 238 1.58 30.78 25.86
CA VAL A 238 1.73 30.26 24.49
C VAL A 238 2.22 28.82 24.50
N PHE A 239 3.29 28.53 25.24
CA PHE A 239 3.85 27.18 25.31
C PHE A 239 2.92 26.20 26.03
N TYR A 240 2.17 26.65 27.03
CA TYR A 240 1.21 25.81 27.77
C TYR A 240 0.05 25.40 26.87
N ILE A 241 -0.58 26.35 26.16
CA ILE A 241 -1.65 26.06 25.19
C ILE A 241 -1.13 25.17 24.07
N GLY A 242 0.05 25.49 23.53
CA GLY A 242 0.71 24.68 22.49
C GLY A 242 0.99 23.25 22.94
N ASN A 243 1.38 23.04 24.21
CA ASN A 243 1.57 21.71 24.78
C ASN A 243 0.26 20.92 24.88
N ILE A 244 -0.85 21.54 25.31
CA ILE A 244 -2.15 20.87 25.39
C ILE A 244 -2.61 20.41 24.01
N TYR A 245 -2.57 21.32 23.02
CA TYR A 245 -2.91 21.01 21.65
C TYR A 245 -1.98 19.94 21.06
N GLY A 246 -0.67 20.10 21.25
CA GLY A 246 0.36 19.18 20.78
C GLY A 246 0.15 17.76 21.30
N SER A 247 -0.25 17.59 22.56
CA SER A 247 -0.54 16.27 23.14
C SER A 247 -1.71 15.54 22.46
N ALA A 248 -2.78 16.25 22.11
CA ALA A 248 -3.88 15.65 21.34
C ALA A 248 -3.41 15.25 19.93
N VAL A 249 -2.60 16.09 19.30
CA VAL A 249 -2.03 15.82 17.97
C VAL A 249 -1.11 14.60 18.00
N THR A 250 -0.22 14.47 18.99
CA THR A 250 0.69 13.31 19.13
C THR A 250 -0.09 11.99 19.16
N VAL A 251 -1.19 11.92 19.91
CA VAL A 251 -2.03 10.71 19.92
C VAL A 251 -2.68 10.46 18.57
N ARG A 252 -3.26 11.49 17.93
CA ARG A 252 -3.91 11.35 16.63
C ARG A 252 -2.95 10.89 15.53
N VAL A 253 -1.77 11.52 15.46
CA VAL A 253 -0.71 11.14 14.52
C VAL A 253 -0.20 9.74 14.82
N GLY A 254 -0.04 9.37 16.10
CA GLY A 254 0.36 8.03 16.50
C GLY A 254 -0.63 6.95 16.04
N ILE A 255 -1.94 7.20 16.09
CA ILE A 255 -2.97 6.28 15.58
C ILE A 255 -2.84 6.14 14.07
N ALA A 256 -2.82 7.27 13.34
CA ALA A 256 -2.71 7.26 11.88
C ALA A 256 -1.42 6.55 11.40
N ASN A 257 -0.30 6.77 12.08
CA ASN A 257 0.97 6.10 11.75
C ASN A 257 0.88 4.59 11.97
N ARG A 258 0.21 4.12 13.03
CA ARG A 258 0.01 2.69 13.27
C ARG A 258 -0.89 2.08 12.20
N ASP A 259 -1.98 2.76 11.85
CA ASP A 259 -2.89 2.30 10.77
C ASP A 259 -2.13 2.17 9.45
N ASN A 260 -1.36 3.20 9.07
CA ASN A 260 -0.54 3.19 7.84
C ASN A 260 0.54 2.10 7.85
N GLN A 261 1.18 1.85 9.00
CA GLN A 261 2.15 0.76 9.15
C GLN A 261 1.50 -0.60 8.98
N THR A 262 0.33 -0.82 9.59
CA THR A 262 -0.44 -2.05 9.44
C THR A 262 -0.87 -2.24 7.98
N ASP A 263 -1.35 -1.19 7.31
CA ASP A 263 -1.76 -1.27 5.90
C ASP A 263 -0.57 -1.58 4.98
N ALA A 264 0.58 -0.95 5.23
CA ALA A 264 1.82 -1.25 4.50
C ALA A 264 2.27 -2.71 4.70
N GLN A 265 2.15 -3.25 5.91
CA GLN A 265 2.44 -4.67 6.19
C GLN A 265 1.48 -5.59 5.43
N ILE A 266 0.18 -5.30 5.44
CA ILE A 266 -0.80 -6.11 4.68
C ILE A 266 -0.47 -6.06 3.19
N LEU A 267 -0.24 -4.87 2.63
CA LEU A 267 0.13 -4.68 1.22
C LEU A 267 1.40 -5.45 0.84
N TYR A 268 2.38 -5.50 1.74
CA TYR A 268 3.59 -6.29 1.53
C TYR A 268 3.28 -7.79 1.47
N HIS A 269 2.50 -8.31 2.42
CA HIS A 269 2.18 -9.74 2.50
C HIS A 269 1.26 -10.22 1.38
N ILE A 270 0.31 -9.40 0.91
CA ILE A 270 -0.53 -9.80 -0.23
C ILE A 270 0.27 -9.92 -1.53
N HIS A 271 1.31 -9.09 -1.70
CA HIS A 271 2.11 -9.09 -2.93
C HIS A 271 2.98 -10.35 -3.10
N ILE A 272 3.53 -10.92 -2.02
CA ILE A 272 4.54 -11.98 -2.10
C ILE A 272 4.02 -13.24 -2.81
N PRO A 273 2.83 -13.77 -2.48
CA PRO A 273 2.35 -15.00 -3.11
C PRO A 273 2.08 -14.84 -4.59
N LEU A 274 1.77 -13.64 -5.10
CA LEU A 274 1.67 -13.41 -6.54
C LEU A 274 2.98 -13.71 -7.25
N ARG A 275 4.09 -13.21 -6.71
CA ARG A 275 5.42 -13.44 -7.29
C ARG A 275 5.82 -14.91 -7.23
N ASN A 276 5.43 -15.64 -6.18
CA ASN A 276 5.67 -17.07 -6.06
C ASN A 276 4.73 -17.90 -6.96
N SER A 277 3.52 -17.39 -7.20
CA SER A 277 2.49 -18.05 -8.01
C SER A 277 2.80 -18.01 -9.50
N TYR A 278 3.40 -16.91 -9.95
CA TYR A 278 3.65 -16.64 -11.36
C TYR A 278 5.12 -16.39 -11.70
N ARG A 279 6.04 -16.97 -10.91
CA ARG A 279 7.47 -16.92 -11.22
C ARG A 279 7.73 -17.59 -12.57
N ARG A 280 8.06 -16.78 -13.58
CA ARG A 280 8.63 -17.21 -14.86
C ARG A 280 10.14 -17.10 -14.82
#